data_AF-B9KB88-F1
#
_entry.id   AF-B9KB88-F1
#
_cell.length_a   1.000
_cell.length_b   1.000
_cell.length_c   1.000
_cell.angle_alpha   90.00
_cell.angle_beta   90.00
_cell.angle_gamma   90.00
#
_symmetry.space_group_name_H-M   'P 1'
#
loop_
_entity.id
_entity.type
_entity.pdbx_description
1 polymer ?
#
loop_
_entity_poly.entity_id
_entity_poly.type
_entity_poly.pdbx_seq_one_letter_code
_entity_poly.pdbx_strand_id
1 'polypeptide(L)'
;MDTFLYHILAIDVKGYVDPSLPVEEIVKRLKEQNALVIAAHPDRKKQDEEHLSWFLWVNMERFKDMFDAWEVANRDDLFNSIGVKKYRYVANSDFHEVWHVYSWKTLIRSERNVEAIKEAIRKNTDVAIYLMREKT
;
A
#
# COMPACT_ATOMS: atom_id res chain seq x y z
N MET A 1 -13.64 19.55 -0.49
CA MET A 1 -13.29 18.13 -0.20
C MET A 1 -12.18 18.16 0.80
N ASP A 2 -12.33 17.41 1.88
CA ASP A 2 -11.30 17.25 2.89
C ASP A 2 -10.11 16.51 2.27
N THR A 3 -8.96 17.17 2.17
CA THR A 3 -7.72 16.62 1.59
C THR A 3 -6.89 15.89 2.64
N PHE A 4 -7.36 15.76 3.88
CA PHE A 4 -6.57 15.25 5.02
C PHE A 4 -6.76 13.75 5.30
N LEU A 5 -7.69 13.06 4.64
CA LEU A 5 -7.97 11.64 4.84
C LEU A 5 -7.19 10.74 3.88
N TYR A 6 -5.89 10.57 4.14
CA TYR A 6 -5.01 9.68 3.38
C TYR A 6 -4.00 8.96 4.27
N HIS A 7 -3.73 7.70 3.96
CA HIS A 7 -2.63 6.94 4.56
C HIS A 7 -1.61 6.52 3.48
N ILE A 8 -0.34 6.82 3.73
CA ILE A 8 0.78 6.50 2.83
C ILE A 8 1.77 5.62 3.60
N LEU A 9 2.03 4.42 3.09
CA LEU A 9 3.06 3.54 3.62
C LEU A 9 4.38 3.78 2.86
N ALA A 10 5.40 4.25 3.58
CA ALA A 10 6.76 4.39 3.08
C ALA A 10 7.64 3.26 3.63
N ILE A 11 8.27 2.49 2.73
CA ILE A 11 9.21 1.42 3.11
C ILE A 11 10.63 1.85 2.74
N ASP A 12 11.58 1.56 3.63
CA ASP A 12 12.99 1.96 3.51
C ASP A 12 13.21 3.49 3.61
N VAL A 13 12.33 4.17 4.34
CA VAL A 13 12.44 5.62 4.64
C VAL A 13 13.67 5.91 5.50
N LYS A 14 14.33 7.04 5.25
CA LYS A 14 15.59 7.46 5.90
C LYS A 14 15.43 8.70 6.77
N GLY A 15 14.38 9.49 6.55
CA GLY A 15 14.11 10.71 7.29
C GLY A 15 12.62 10.99 7.40
N TYR A 16 12.26 11.73 8.46
CA TYR A 16 10.89 12.17 8.68
C TYR A 16 10.36 12.99 7.49
N VAL A 17 9.10 12.76 7.14
CA VAL A 17 8.35 13.57 6.17
C VAL A 17 7.09 14.05 6.88
N ASP A 18 6.82 15.34 6.80
CA ASP A 18 5.66 15.96 7.45
C ASP A 18 4.35 15.46 6.80
N PRO A 19 3.46 14.78 7.56
CA PRO A 19 2.21 14.25 7.05
C PRO A 19 1.13 15.31 6.85
N SER A 20 1.41 16.60 7.12
CA SER A 20 0.48 17.70 6.81
C SER A 20 0.65 18.25 5.38
N LEU A 21 1.72 17.85 4.69
CA LEU A 21 2.02 18.30 3.33
C LEU A 21 1.03 17.73 2.30
N PRO A 22 0.95 18.34 1.09
CA PRO A 22 0.21 17.71 -0.01
C PRO A 22 0.79 16.34 -0.38
N VAL A 23 -0.07 15.41 -0.80
CA VAL A 23 0.31 14.04 -1.19
C VAL A 23 1.47 14.04 -2.20
N GLU A 24 1.40 14.89 -3.21
CA GLU A 24 2.47 15.06 -4.21
C GLU A 24 3.83 15.36 -3.60
N GLU A 25 3.86 16.24 -2.60
CA GLU A 25 5.09 16.64 -1.95
C GLU A 25 5.63 15.55 -1.03
N ILE A 26 4.75 14.85 -0.31
CA ILE A 26 5.11 13.68 0.50
C ILE A 26 5.74 12.60 -0.39
N VAL A 27 5.06 12.22 -1.48
CA VAL A 27 5.57 11.19 -2.41
C VAL A 27 6.90 11.62 -3.01
N LYS A 28 7.05 12.88 -3.42
CA LYS A 28 8.31 13.41 -3.95
C LYS A 28 9.46 13.26 -2.93
N ARG A 29 9.26 13.72 -1.69
CA ARG A 29 10.27 13.64 -0.62
C ARG A 29 10.65 12.20 -0.28
N LEU A 30 9.69 11.27 -0.35
CA LEU A 30 9.95 9.85 -0.15
C LEU A 30 10.76 9.24 -1.30
N LYS A 31 10.46 9.62 -2.55
CA LYS A 31 11.22 9.17 -3.73
C LYS A 31 12.65 9.70 -3.72
N GLU A 32 12.89 10.92 -3.25
CA GLU A 32 14.25 11.47 -3.04
C GLU A 32 15.08 10.64 -2.05
N GLN A 33 14.43 9.90 -1.13
CA GLN A 33 15.08 8.97 -0.21
C GLN A 33 15.25 7.55 -0.78
N ASN A 34 14.89 7.32 -2.05
CA ASN A 34 14.76 5.98 -2.65
C ASN A 34 13.82 5.04 -1.86
N ALA A 35 12.84 5.59 -1.14
CA ALA A 35 11.82 4.80 -0.47
C ALA A 35 10.86 4.16 -1.48
N LEU A 36 10.20 3.08 -1.08
CA LEU A 36 9.05 2.53 -1.79
C LEU A 36 7.77 3.17 -1.22
N VAL A 37 6.90 3.66 -2.10
CA VAL A 37 5.73 4.45 -1.70
C VAL A 37 4.43 3.72 -2.07
N ILE A 38 3.65 3.34 -1.06
CA ILE A 38 2.43 2.54 -1.20
C ILE A 38 1.21 3.36 -0.75
N ALA A 39 0.15 3.36 -1.56
CA ALA A 39 -1.16 3.87 -1.14
C ALA A 39 -1.83 2.83 -0.24
N ALA A 40 -1.95 3.13 1.06
CA ALA A 40 -2.45 2.18 2.06
C ALA A 40 -3.98 2.17 2.11
N HIS A 41 -4.53 0.94 2.19
CA HIS A 41 -5.94 0.59 2.28
C HIS A 41 -6.87 1.67 1.69
N PRO A 42 -6.76 1.92 0.37
CA PRO A 42 -7.49 3.01 -0.24
C PRO A 42 -9.00 2.73 -0.18
N ASP A 43 -9.44 1.49 -0.19
CA ASP A 43 -10.87 1.13 -0.18
C ASP A 43 -11.38 0.86 1.26
N ARG A 44 -12.71 0.86 1.42
CA ARG A 44 -13.34 0.61 2.72
C ARG A 44 -13.13 -0.85 3.12
N LYS A 45 -12.61 -1.10 4.32
CA LYS A 45 -12.71 -2.45 4.90
C LYS A 45 -14.16 -2.72 5.24
N LYS A 46 -14.56 -4.00 5.31
CA LYS A 46 -15.96 -4.35 5.62
C LYS A 46 -16.39 -3.87 7.01
N GLN A 47 -15.43 -3.75 7.91
CA GLN A 47 -15.61 -3.41 9.32
C GLN A 47 -15.47 -1.91 9.61
N ASP A 48 -15.09 -1.10 8.61
CA ASP A 48 -14.88 0.33 8.82
C ASP A 48 -16.22 1.06 8.99
N GLU A 49 -16.38 1.72 10.14
CA GLU A 49 -17.46 2.66 10.40
C GLU A 49 -17.25 3.97 9.61
N GLU A 50 -16.00 4.39 9.42
CA GLU A 50 -15.58 5.58 8.67
C GLU A 50 -14.43 5.28 7.70
N HIS A 51 -14.41 5.97 6.55
CA HIS A 51 -13.46 5.71 5.47
C HIS A 51 -12.23 6.63 5.52
N LEU A 52 -11.22 6.27 6.31
CA LEU A 52 -10.08 7.14 6.66
C LEU A 52 -9.08 7.42 5.52
N SER A 53 -9.12 6.67 4.41
CA SER A 53 -8.21 6.86 3.24
C SER A 53 -8.96 7.33 1.98
N TRP A 54 -10.11 8.02 2.17
CA TRP A 54 -11.03 8.40 1.08
C TRP A 54 -10.36 9.26 0.02
N PHE A 55 -9.41 10.13 0.40
CA PHE A 55 -8.80 11.08 -0.53
C PHE A 55 -8.00 10.39 -1.63
N LEU A 56 -7.22 9.36 -1.33
CA LEU A 56 -6.46 8.62 -2.34
C LEU A 56 -7.38 7.79 -3.24
N TRP A 57 -8.44 7.22 -2.67
CA TRP A 57 -9.38 6.34 -3.38
C TRP A 57 -10.27 7.08 -4.38
N VAL A 58 -10.84 8.22 -4.00
CA VAL A 58 -11.66 9.00 -4.96
C VAL A 58 -10.81 9.68 -6.05
N ASN A 59 -9.50 9.77 -5.85
CA ASN A 59 -8.55 10.39 -6.78
C ASN A 59 -7.57 9.37 -7.40
N MET A 60 -7.92 8.08 -7.45
CA MET A 60 -7.03 7.03 -7.96
C MET A 60 -6.42 7.33 -9.32
N GLU A 61 -7.20 7.85 -10.27
CA GLU A 61 -6.70 8.18 -11.62
C GLU A 61 -5.66 9.32 -11.58
N ARG A 62 -5.83 10.31 -10.69
CA ARG A 62 -4.85 11.39 -10.51
C ARG A 62 -3.53 10.86 -9.97
N PHE A 63 -3.58 9.87 -9.08
CA PHE A 63 -2.42 9.37 -8.35
C PHE A 63 -1.82 8.08 -8.92
N LYS A 64 -2.37 7.55 -10.00
CA LYS A 64 -2.01 6.26 -10.61
C LYS A 64 -0.50 6.03 -10.75
N ASP A 65 0.20 7.01 -11.31
CA ASP A 65 1.63 6.91 -11.63
C ASP A 65 2.55 7.42 -10.50
N MET A 66 1.96 8.01 -9.45
CA MET A 66 2.71 8.55 -8.33
C MET A 66 3.15 7.47 -7.34
N PHE A 67 2.25 6.57 -6.98
CA PHE A 67 2.52 5.46 -6.07
C PHE A 67 3.22 4.30 -6.78
N ASP A 68 4.11 3.61 -6.08
CA ASP A 68 4.78 2.43 -6.60
C ASP A 68 3.83 1.21 -6.62
N ALA A 69 2.93 1.14 -5.64
CA ALA A 69 1.85 0.16 -5.58
C ALA A 69 0.68 0.67 -4.71
N TRP A 70 -0.46 0.00 -4.84
CA TRP A 70 -1.67 0.21 -4.04
C TRP A 70 -1.97 -1.06 -3.24
N GLU A 71 -2.48 -0.92 -2.03
CA GLU A 71 -2.98 -2.10 -1.31
C GLU A 71 -4.20 -2.67 -2.02
N VAL A 72 -4.09 -3.90 -2.55
CA VAL A 72 -5.21 -4.66 -3.11
C VAL A 72 -5.87 -5.57 -2.05
N ALA A 73 -5.18 -5.80 -0.93
CA ALA A 73 -5.69 -6.58 0.16
C ALA A 73 -5.12 -6.08 1.49
N ASN A 74 -5.96 -6.05 2.52
CA ASN A 74 -5.61 -5.63 3.85
C ASN A 74 -6.35 -6.50 4.86
N ARG A 75 -5.66 -7.01 5.89
CA ARG A 75 -6.23 -8.00 6.82
C ARG A 75 -6.75 -9.22 6.03
N ASP A 76 -8.04 -9.54 6.18
CA ASP A 76 -8.72 -10.63 5.47
C ASP A 76 -9.56 -10.13 4.28
N ASP A 77 -9.57 -8.82 4.02
CA ASP A 77 -10.36 -8.18 2.97
C ASP A 77 -9.57 -7.97 1.67
N LEU A 78 -10.30 -7.99 0.55
CA LEU A 78 -9.81 -7.70 -0.80
C LEU A 78 -10.48 -6.43 -1.33
N PHE A 79 -9.70 -5.59 -2.01
CA PHE A 79 -10.14 -4.33 -2.61
C PHE A 79 -10.15 -4.47 -4.14
N ASN A 80 -11.30 -4.87 -4.68
CA ASN A 80 -11.45 -5.21 -6.10
C ASN A 80 -11.16 -4.02 -7.04
N SER A 81 -11.34 -2.79 -6.56
CA SER A 81 -11.06 -1.55 -7.29
C SER A 81 -9.65 -1.51 -7.88
N ILE A 82 -8.65 -2.00 -7.14
CA ILE A 82 -7.24 -2.05 -7.59
C ILE A 82 -7.06 -3.06 -8.73
N GLY A 83 -7.62 -4.27 -8.55
CA GLY A 83 -7.53 -5.35 -9.54
C GLY A 83 -8.23 -5.01 -10.86
N VAL A 84 -9.43 -4.44 -10.80
CA VAL A 84 -10.20 -4.02 -11.99
C VAL A 84 -9.44 -2.96 -12.79
N LYS A 85 -8.80 -2.00 -12.12
CA LYS A 85 -7.99 -0.96 -12.76
C LYS A 85 -6.61 -1.44 -13.22
N LYS A 86 -6.22 -2.66 -12.87
CA LYS A 86 -4.89 -3.24 -13.14
C LYS A 86 -3.76 -2.35 -12.61
N TYR A 87 -3.97 -1.72 -11.45
CA TYR A 87 -2.92 -0.96 -10.79
C TYR A 87 -1.90 -1.90 -10.17
N ARG A 88 -0.66 -1.42 -10.02
CA ARG A 88 0.39 -2.14 -9.30
C ARG A 88 -0.05 -2.36 -7.87
N TYR A 89 0.16 -3.57 -7.34
CA TYR A 89 -0.45 -3.97 -6.08
C TYR A 89 0.51 -4.59 -5.07
N VAL A 90 0.12 -4.48 -3.80
CA VAL A 90 0.65 -5.22 -2.65
C VAL A 90 -0.48 -5.64 -1.73
N ALA A 91 -0.22 -6.60 -0.87
CA ALA A 91 -1.13 -7.06 0.18
C ALA A 91 -0.43 -7.09 1.53
N ASN A 92 -1.07 -6.49 2.54
CA ASN A 92 -0.47 -6.30 3.86
C ASN A 92 -1.42 -6.73 4.98
N SER A 93 -0.83 -7.00 6.14
CA SER A 93 -1.62 -7.27 7.35
C SER A 93 -2.22 -6.01 7.95
N ASP A 94 -1.53 -4.87 7.86
CA ASP A 94 -1.79 -3.66 8.65
C ASP A 94 -1.70 -3.94 10.16
N PHE A 95 -0.81 -4.84 10.58
CA PHE A 95 -0.77 -5.46 11.91
C PHE A 95 -0.94 -4.50 13.11
N HIS A 96 -1.93 -4.74 13.98
CA HIS A 96 -2.13 -4.02 15.25
C HIS A 96 -2.38 -4.96 16.46
N GLU A 97 -2.68 -6.24 16.20
CA GLU A 97 -3.11 -7.23 17.19
C GLU A 97 -2.54 -8.58 16.76
N VAL A 98 -2.31 -9.50 17.70
CA VAL A 98 -1.58 -10.76 17.43
C VAL A 98 -2.21 -11.57 16.29
N TRP A 99 -3.54 -11.69 16.26
CA TRP A 99 -4.25 -12.45 15.25
C TRP A 99 -4.13 -11.87 13.83
N HIS A 100 -3.77 -10.59 13.69
CA HIS A 100 -3.54 -9.96 12.39
C HIS A 100 -2.30 -10.52 11.66
N VAL A 101 -1.50 -11.38 12.31
CA VAL A 101 -0.44 -12.15 11.64
C VAL A 101 -1.02 -13.07 10.56
N TYR A 102 -2.24 -13.57 10.74
CA TYR A 102 -2.97 -14.33 9.74
C TYR A 102 -3.78 -13.34 8.90
N SER A 103 -3.36 -13.14 7.66
CA SER A 103 -3.90 -12.13 6.76
C SER A 103 -3.35 -12.34 5.36
N TRP A 104 -3.83 -11.56 4.40
CA TRP A 104 -3.18 -11.38 3.12
C TRP A 104 -1.74 -10.85 3.26
N LYS A 105 -0.84 -11.40 2.45
CA LYS A 105 0.59 -11.07 2.34
C LYS A 105 0.97 -10.91 0.88
N THR A 106 2.05 -10.19 0.62
CA THR A 106 2.65 -10.11 -0.71
C THR A 106 3.70 -11.21 -0.87
N LEU A 107 3.56 -12.04 -1.92
CA LEU A 107 4.57 -13.01 -2.33
C LEU A 107 5.30 -12.44 -3.55
N ILE A 108 6.63 -12.32 -3.46
CA ILE A 108 7.45 -11.60 -4.44
C ILE A 108 8.57 -12.51 -4.91
N ARG A 109 8.74 -12.64 -6.23
CA ARG A 109 9.96 -13.24 -6.80
C ARG A 109 11.02 -12.16 -6.95
N SER A 110 12.04 -12.19 -6.10
CA SER A 110 13.16 -11.26 -6.14
C SER A 110 14.39 -11.87 -5.47
N GLU A 111 15.55 -11.25 -5.66
CA GLU A 111 16.69 -11.49 -4.79
C GLU A 111 16.38 -11.04 -3.35
N ARG A 112 17.01 -11.68 -2.37
CA ARG A 112 16.76 -11.41 -0.95
C ARG A 112 17.59 -10.22 -0.45
N ASN A 113 17.41 -9.06 -1.07
CA ASN A 113 17.97 -7.79 -0.62
C ASN A 113 16.96 -6.65 -0.79
N VAL A 114 17.14 -5.56 -0.04
CA VAL A 114 16.16 -4.47 0.06
C VAL A 114 15.91 -3.81 -1.30
N GLU A 115 16.96 -3.50 -2.05
CA GLU A 115 16.83 -2.81 -3.35
C GLU A 115 16.10 -3.67 -4.39
N ALA A 116 16.45 -4.95 -4.49
CA ALA A 116 15.79 -5.88 -5.39
C ALA A 116 14.31 -6.09 -5.04
N ILE A 117 13.95 -6.11 -3.75
CA ILE A 117 12.56 -6.20 -3.32
C ILE A 117 11.78 -4.94 -3.72
N LYS A 118 12.34 -3.74 -3.47
CA LYS A 118 11.72 -2.47 -3.90
C LYS A 118 11.52 -2.43 -5.41
N GLU A 119 12.52 -2.84 -6.18
CA GLU A 119 12.44 -2.88 -7.64
C GLU A 119 11.37 -3.86 -8.14
N ALA A 120 11.31 -5.08 -7.55
CA ALA A 120 10.30 -6.06 -7.91
C ALA A 120 8.87 -5.56 -7.64
N ILE A 121 8.64 -4.85 -6.53
CA ILE A 121 7.33 -4.25 -6.24
C ILE A 121 7.01 -3.13 -7.24
N ARG A 122 7.98 -2.25 -7.55
CA ARG A 122 7.80 -1.15 -8.53
C ARG A 122 7.46 -1.66 -9.93
N LYS A 123 8.09 -2.76 -10.37
CA LYS A 123 7.81 -3.43 -11.66
C LYS A 123 6.48 -4.17 -11.64
N ASN A 124 6.17 -4.82 -10.53
CA ASN A 124 4.91 -5.52 -10.26
C ASN A 124 4.54 -6.64 -11.26
N THR A 125 5.53 -7.22 -11.95
CA THR A 125 5.33 -8.33 -12.92
C THR A 125 5.37 -9.70 -12.27
N ASP A 126 6.09 -9.84 -11.16
CA ASP A 126 6.31 -11.10 -10.45
C ASP A 126 5.88 -10.98 -8.97
N VAL A 127 4.74 -10.35 -8.78
CA VAL A 127 4.10 -10.11 -7.48
C VAL A 127 2.79 -10.88 -7.45
N ALA A 128 2.51 -11.56 -6.33
CA ALA A 128 1.25 -12.23 -6.06
C ALA A 128 0.77 -11.91 -4.64
N ILE A 129 -0.49 -12.21 -4.33
CA ILE A 129 -1.04 -12.13 -2.97
C ILE A 129 -1.28 -13.53 -2.41
N TYR A 130 -1.03 -13.70 -1.12
CA TYR A 130 -1.10 -14.98 -0.42
C TYR A 130 -1.83 -14.82 0.91
N LEU A 131 -2.89 -15.60 1.14
CA LEU A 131 -3.61 -15.59 2.41
C LEU A 131 -2.96 -16.57 3.40
N MET A 132 -2.26 -16.02 4.39
CA MET A 132 -1.67 -16.81 5.47
C MET A 132 -2.74 -17.13 6.51
N ARG A 133 -2.88 -18.40 6.88
CA ARG A 133 -3.84 -18.89 7.87
C ARG A 133 -3.13 -19.54 9.06
N GLU A 134 -3.84 -19.63 10.17
CA GLU A 134 -3.38 -20.41 11.33
C GLU A 134 -3.22 -21.89 10.94
N LYS A 135 -2.15 -22.52 11.43
CA LYS A 135 -1.98 -23.96 11.27
C LYS A 135 -2.92 -24.65 12.26
N THR A 136 -4.02 -25.18 11.75
CA THR A 136 -4.89 -26.12 12.47
C THR A 136 -4.14 -27.38 12.85
#